data_AF-A0ABD4UTN0-F1
#
_entry.id   AF-A0ABD4UTN0-F1
#
_cell.length_a   1.000
_cell.length_b   1.000
_cell.length_c   1.000
_cell.angle_alpha   90.00
_cell.angle_beta   90.00
_cell.angle_gamma   90.00
#
_symmetry.space_group_name_H-M   'P 1'
#
loop_
_entity.id
_entity.type
_entity.pdbx_description
1 polymer ?
#
loop_
_entity_poly.entity_id
_entity_poly.type
_entity_poly.pdbx_seq_one_letter_code
_entity_poly.pdbx_strand_id
1 'polypeptide(L)'
;FKQRGEVGMVIRAIRSRIPSIEELHLPQVLKDIIMAPRGLVLVVGSTGSGKSTSLAAMIDHRNSTTTGHILTIEDPIEYLHKHKMSIVNQREVGLDTHAFQSALKNAMREAPDVILIGEILDAETMEAAIAFAETGHLCLATLHSNNADQTIERILNFFPESAHNNVLMNLALNLRAVISQRLVKGLDGRRRPATEVLLNTP
;
A
#
# COMPACT_ATOMS: atom_id res chain seq x y z
N PHE A 1 8.46 -8.42 24.07
CA PHE A 1 7.94 -9.80 24.25
C PHE A 1 8.71 -10.48 25.38
N LYS A 2 8.29 -11.66 25.85
CA LYS A 2 9.07 -12.44 26.83
C LYS A 2 9.65 -13.68 26.15
N GLN A 3 10.91 -14.01 26.44
CA GLN A 3 11.57 -15.20 25.93
C GLN A 3 12.26 -15.90 27.10
N ARG A 4 11.89 -17.17 27.34
CA ARG A 4 12.45 -17.99 28.44
C ARG A 4 12.38 -17.32 29.83
N GLY A 5 11.28 -16.63 30.14
CA GLY A 5 11.10 -15.92 31.41
C GLY A 5 11.75 -14.54 31.47
N GLU A 6 12.60 -14.20 30.50
CA GLU A 6 13.29 -12.91 30.41
C GLU A 6 12.54 -11.94 29.49
N VAL A 7 12.71 -10.64 29.73
CA VAL A 7 12.18 -9.58 28.85
C VAL A 7 13.07 -9.48 27.61
N GLY A 8 12.45 -9.62 26.43
CA GLY A 8 13.09 -9.38 25.14
C GLY A 8 12.55 -8.10 24.49
N MET A 9 13.46 -7.30 23.93
CA MET A 9 13.15 -6.08 23.19
C MET A 9 13.78 -6.13 21.79
N VAL A 10 13.01 -5.73 20.79
CA VAL A 10 13.50 -5.48 19.43
C VAL A 10 13.17 -4.03 19.12
N ILE A 11 14.20 -3.24 18.83
CA ILE A 11 14.06 -1.83 18.47
C ILE A 11 14.30 -1.71 16.97
N ARG A 12 13.36 -1.10 16.25
CA ARG A 12 13.49 -0.78 14.83
C ARG A 12 13.55 0.72 14.67
N ALA A 13 14.55 1.22 13.94
CA ALA A 13 14.63 2.64 13.62
C ALA A 13 13.59 2.99 12.53
N ILE A 14 12.77 4.00 12.81
CA ILE A 14 11.85 4.59 11.84
C ILE A 14 12.64 5.50 10.89
N ARG A 15 12.36 5.41 9.58
CA ARG A 15 13.07 6.19 8.56
C ARG A 15 12.32 7.49 8.28
N SER A 16 13.02 8.62 8.43
CA SER A 16 12.47 9.94 8.11
C SER A 16 12.79 10.42 6.69
N ARG A 17 13.89 9.92 6.10
CA ARG A 17 14.23 10.21 4.70
C ARG A 17 13.53 9.20 3.79
N ILE A 18 12.57 9.69 3.03
CA ILE A 18 11.92 8.93 1.97
C ILE A 18 12.73 9.16 0.68
N PRO A 19 13.33 8.10 0.09
CA PRO A 19 14.02 8.22 -1.19
C PRO A 19 13.03 8.45 -2.32
N SER A 20 13.45 9.17 -3.37
CA SER A 20 12.60 9.39 -4.55
C SER A 20 12.47 8.13 -5.41
N ILE A 21 11.49 8.14 -6.33
CA ILE A 21 11.28 7.05 -7.31
C ILE A 21 12.56 6.82 -8.15
N GLU A 22 13.27 7.88 -8.52
CA GLU A 22 14.55 7.82 -9.24
C GLU A 22 15.68 7.26 -8.40
N GLU A 23 15.81 7.72 -7.13
CA GLU A 23 16.85 7.22 -6.22
C GLU A 23 16.69 5.71 -5.98
N LEU A 24 15.43 5.23 -5.93
CA LEU A 24 15.10 3.82 -5.81
C LEU A 24 15.27 3.04 -7.12
N HIS A 25 15.49 3.73 -8.26
CA HIS A 25 15.51 3.12 -9.59
C HIS A 25 14.21 2.40 -9.94
N LEU A 26 13.07 2.93 -9.49
CA LEU A 26 11.75 2.41 -9.80
C LEU A 26 11.26 2.90 -11.18
N PRO A 27 10.35 2.17 -11.84
CA PRO A 27 9.78 2.60 -13.10
C PRO A 27 9.07 3.95 -13.00
N GLN A 28 9.27 4.83 -13.98
CA GLN A 28 8.70 6.18 -13.95
C GLN A 28 7.17 6.20 -13.99
N VAL A 29 6.55 5.16 -14.57
CA VAL A 29 5.08 4.99 -14.60
C VAL A 29 4.43 5.01 -13.22
N LEU A 30 5.18 4.71 -12.14
CA LEU A 30 4.67 4.81 -10.76
C LEU A 30 4.27 6.23 -10.37
N LYS A 31 4.88 7.25 -10.98
CA LYS A 31 4.46 8.65 -10.83
C LYS A 31 3.06 8.85 -11.40
N ASP A 32 2.81 8.33 -12.60
CA ASP A 32 1.50 8.46 -13.25
C ASP A 32 0.43 7.66 -12.48
N ILE A 33 0.80 6.49 -11.96
CA ILE A 33 -0.10 5.64 -11.15
C ILE A 33 -0.53 6.37 -9.87
N ILE A 34 0.40 6.95 -9.10
CA ILE A 34 0.02 7.63 -7.85
C ILE A 34 -0.77 8.92 -8.11
N MET A 35 -0.64 9.52 -9.29
CA MET A 35 -1.41 10.70 -9.69
C MET A 35 -2.82 10.36 -10.20
N ALA A 36 -3.21 9.08 -10.24
CA ALA A 36 -4.57 8.71 -10.61
C ALA A 36 -5.60 9.36 -9.66
N PRO A 37 -6.75 9.82 -10.17
CA PRO A 37 -7.77 10.46 -9.34
C PRO A 37 -8.43 9.46 -8.39
N ARG A 38 -8.57 8.20 -8.80
CA ARG A 38 -9.20 7.12 -8.04
C ARG A 38 -8.72 5.75 -8.52
N GLY A 39 -9.08 4.72 -7.76
CA GLY A 39 -8.84 3.31 -8.08
C GLY A 39 -8.02 2.61 -7.01
N LEU A 40 -7.78 1.32 -7.22
CA LEU A 40 -7.01 0.47 -6.32
C LEU A 40 -5.62 0.20 -6.88
N VAL A 41 -4.59 0.53 -6.12
CA VAL A 41 -3.18 0.27 -6.46
C VAL A 41 -2.60 -0.71 -5.45
N LEU A 42 -2.15 -1.86 -5.93
CA LEU A 42 -1.57 -2.90 -5.09
C LEU A 42 -0.06 -2.96 -5.31
N VAL A 43 0.72 -2.80 -4.25
CA VAL A 43 2.17 -3.07 -4.28
C VAL A 43 2.43 -4.40 -3.59
N VAL A 44 2.89 -5.39 -4.35
CA VAL A 44 3.00 -6.77 -3.89
C VAL A 44 4.45 -7.26 -3.91
N GLY A 45 4.74 -8.27 -3.09
CA GLY A 45 6.07 -8.85 -2.96
C GLY A 45 6.29 -9.46 -1.58
N SER A 46 7.35 -10.25 -1.43
CA SER A 46 7.71 -10.87 -0.15
C SER A 46 8.14 -9.84 0.91
N THR A 47 8.25 -10.29 2.16
CA THR A 47 8.83 -9.48 3.24
C THR A 47 10.24 -9.03 2.88
N GLY A 48 10.54 -7.74 3.06
CA GLY A 48 11.85 -7.19 2.71
C GLY A 48 12.07 -6.96 1.21
N SER A 49 11.04 -7.09 0.37
CA SER A 49 11.13 -6.73 -1.05
C SER A 49 11.12 -5.21 -1.31
N GLY A 50 10.86 -4.40 -0.28
CA GLY A 50 10.85 -2.92 -0.36
C GLY A 50 9.50 -2.29 -0.71
N LYS A 51 8.38 -3.02 -0.56
CA LYS A 51 7.01 -2.51 -0.81
C LYS A 51 6.73 -1.18 -0.13
N SER A 52 6.93 -1.13 1.19
CA SER A 52 6.68 0.06 2.02
C SER A 52 7.56 1.24 1.58
N THR A 53 8.81 0.98 1.19
CA THR A 53 9.71 2.01 0.66
C THR A 53 9.21 2.57 -0.69
N SER A 54 8.71 1.72 -1.58
CA SER A 54 8.16 2.16 -2.88
C SER A 54 6.85 2.92 -2.71
N LEU A 55 5.97 2.48 -1.81
CA LEU A 55 4.74 3.21 -1.47
C LEU A 55 5.04 4.57 -0.86
N ALA A 56 6.00 4.64 0.08
CA ALA A 56 6.43 5.92 0.65
C ALA A 56 6.95 6.86 -0.46
N ALA A 57 7.76 6.37 -1.40
CA ALA A 57 8.24 7.18 -2.52
C ALA A 57 7.10 7.68 -3.42
N MET A 58 6.10 6.84 -3.69
CA MET A 58 4.90 7.22 -4.45
C MET A 58 4.10 8.30 -3.72
N ILE A 59 3.74 8.06 -2.46
CA ILE A 59 2.99 9.02 -1.63
C ILE A 59 3.73 10.35 -1.51
N ASP A 60 5.05 10.31 -1.30
CA ASP A 60 5.86 11.52 -1.21
C ASP A 60 5.90 12.29 -2.53
N HIS A 61 5.91 11.60 -3.68
CA HIS A 61 5.78 12.22 -4.98
C HIS A 61 4.47 13.01 -5.09
N ARG A 62 3.32 12.37 -4.82
CA ARG A 62 2.01 13.05 -4.88
C ARG A 62 1.90 14.19 -3.88
N ASN A 63 2.34 13.97 -2.64
CA ASN A 63 2.36 15.01 -1.60
C ASN A 63 3.20 16.23 -2.01
N SER A 64 4.22 16.04 -2.85
CA SER A 64 5.07 17.13 -3.35
C SER A 64 4.51 17.84 -4.58
N THR A 65 3.59 17.21 -5.32
CA THR A 65 3.12 17.71 -6.63
C THR A 65 1.66 18.12 -6.65
N THR A 66 0.86 17.77 -5.64
CA THR A 66 -0.58 18.02 -5.65
C THR A 66 -1.12 18.30 -4.25
N THR A 67 -2.13 19.16 -4.18
CA THR A 67 -2.88 19.46 -2.96
C THR A 67 -3.97 18.42 -2.74
N GLY A 68 -4.29 18.15 -1.47
CA GLY A 68 -5.29 17.14 -1.12
C GLY A 68 -5.06 16.60 0.28
N HIS A 69 -5.81 15.57 0.63
CA HIS A 69 -5.74 14.85 1.88
C HIS A 69 -5.26 13.41 1.64
N ILE A 70 -4.12 13.06 2.24
CA ILE A 70 -3.56 11.72 2.25
C ILE A 70 -3.75 11.16 3.66
N LEU A 71 -4.41 10.01 3.76
CA LEU A 71 -4.62 9.30 5.02
C LEU A 71 -3.91 7.95 4.96
N THR A 72 -3.11 7.61 5.96
CA THR A 72 -2.51 6.26 6.08
C THR A 72 -3.00 5.56 7.35
N ILE A 73 -3.23 4.26 7.24
CA ILE A 73 -3.56 3.37 8.35
C ILE A 73 -2.58 2.20 8.29
N GLU A 74 -1.70 2.12 9.29
CA GLU A 74 -0.51 1.26 9.31
C GLU A 74 -0.37 0.54 10.66
N ASP A 75 0.34 -0.59 10.68
CA ASP A 75 0.62 -1.39 11.88
C ASP A 75 2.03 -2.04 11.80
N PRO A 76 3.09 -1.37 12.31
CA PRO A 76 3.17 0.04 12.72
C PRO A 76 3.53 0.97 11.55
N ILE A 77 3.59 2.28 11.79
CA ILE A 77 4.04 3.26 10.78
C ILE A 77 5.52 3.02 10.43
N GLU A 78 5.83 2.85 9.14
CA GLU A 78 7.21 2.60 8.69
C GLU A 78 7.98 3.86 8.30
N TYR A 79 7.29 4.84 7.70
CA TYR A 79 7.84 6.09 7.20
C TYR A 79 7.00 7.27 7.66
N LEU A 80 7.68 8.33 8.08
CA LEU A 80 7.00 9.58 8.48
C LEU A 80 6.92 10.53 7.29
N HIS A 81 5.70 10.83 6.86
CA HIS A 81 5.40 11.80 5.83
C HIS A 81 5.11 13.17 6.46
N LYS A 82 5.91 14.17 6.10
CA LYS A 82 5.62 15.56 6.47
C LYS A 82 4.59 16.15 5.52
N HIS A 83 3.80 17.10 6.01
CA HIS A 83 2.97 17.94 5.13
C HIS A 83 3.85 18.67 4.10
N LYS A 84 3.39 18.70 2.85
CA LYS A 84 3.98 19.48 1.75
C LYS A 84 2.86 20.24 1.03
N MET A 85 2.50 19.84 -0.18
CA MET A 85 1.32 20.39 -0.87
C MET A 85 0.05 19.73 -0.34
N SER A 86 0.12 18.45 0.06
CA SER A 86 -0.99 17.73 0.68
C SER A 86 -0.92 17.76 2.21
N ILE A 87 -2.09 17.66 2.84
CA ILE A 87 -2.24 17.29 4.25
C ILE A 87 -2.03 15.78 4.33
N VAL A 88 -1.28 15.33 5.33
CA VAL A 88 -0.95 13.91 5.52
C VAL A 88 -1.25 13.51 6.96
N ASN A 89 -2.25 12.68 7.16
CA ASN A 89 -2.59 12.10 8.45
C ASN A 89 -2.18 10.63 8.45
N GLN A 90 -1.39 10.21 9.44
CA GLN A 90 -0.98 8.82 9.60
C GLN A 90 -1.55 8.28 10.90
N ARG A 91 -2.09 7.06 10.86
CA ARG A 91 -2.66 6.38 12.03
C ARG A 91 -1.97 5.04 12.24
N GLU A 92 -1.40 4.87 13.42
CA GLU A 92 -0.87 3.60 13.86
C GLU A 92 -1.94 2.81 14.64
N VAL A 93 -2.16 1.56 14.26
CA VAL A 93 -3.04 0.65 14.99
C VAL A 93 -2.43 0.31 16.35
N GLY A 94 -3.26 0.37 17.39
CA GLY A 94 -2.84 0.17 18.78
C GLY A 94 -2.37 1.46 19.48
N LEU A 95 -2.09 2.53 18.73
CA LEU A 95 -1.69 3.83 19.27
C LEU A 95 -2.75 4.91 19.01
N ASP A 96 -3.03 5.20 17.73
CA ASP A 96 -3.95 6.26 17.31
C ASP A 96 -5.38 5.74 17.07
N THR A 97 -5.50 4.44 16.77
CA THR A 97 -6.76 3.72 16.59
C THR A 97 -6.71 2.37 17.27
N HIS A 98 -7.82 1.92 17.86
CA HIS A 98 -7.86 0.62 18.54
C HIS A 98 -7.78 -0.57 17.58
N ALA A 99 -8.34 -0.42 16.38
CA ALA A 99 -8.42 -1.50 15.40
C ALA A 99 -8.42 -0.94 13.98
N PHE A 100 -7.92 -1.76 13.06
CA PHE A 100 -7.82 -1.45 11.64
C PHE A 100 -9.21 -1.14 11.03
N GLN A 101 -10.21 -1.99 11.32
CA GLN A 101 -11.59 -1.82 10.86
C GLN A 101 -12.24 -0.51 11.32
N SER A 102 -11.99 -0.11 12.58
CA SER A 102 -12.52 1.15 13.10
C SER A 102 -11.91 2.35 12.38
N ALA A 103 -10.62 2.29 12.06
CA ALA A 103 -9.94 3.34 11.31
C ALA A 103 -10.47 3.46 9.88
N LEU A 104 -10.70 2.33 9.20
CA LEU A 104 -11.28 2.30 7.85
C LEU A 104 -12.70 2.90 7.82
N LYS A 105 -13.56 2.55 8.79
CA LYS A 105 -14.91 3.12 8.88
C LYS A 105 -14.89 4.65 9.07
N ASN A 106 -13.96 5.16 9.89
CA ASN A 106 -13.84 6.59 10.13
C ASN A 106 -13.24 7.33 8.93
N ALA A 107 -12.27 6.74 8.25
CA ALA A 107 -11.60 7.29 7.08
C ALA A 107 -12.59 7.71 5.96
N MET A 108 -13.67 6.96 5.76
CA MET A 108 -14.73 7.30 4.78
C MET A 108 -15.39 8.67 5.02
N ARG A 109 -15.34 9.19 6.25
CA ARG A 109 -15.95 10.48 6.63
C ARG A 109 -14.95 11.63 6.69
N GLU A 110 -13.68 11.34 6.44
CA GLU A 110 -12.59 12.31 6.56
C GLU A 110 -12.17 12.89 5.20
N ALA A 111 -12.95 12.56 4.15
CA ALA A 111 -12.75 12.99 2.77
C ALA A 111 -11.27 12.89 2.31
N PRO A 112 -10.60 11.72 2.43
CA PRO A 112 -9.24 11.55 1.93
C PRO A 112 -9.25 11.42 0.40
N ASP A 113 -8.40 12.17 -0.32
CA ASP A 113 -8.20 11.94 -1.75
C ASP A 113 -7.42 10.65 -2.00
N VAL A 114 -6.54 10.30 -1.05
CA VAL A 114 -5.69 9.10 -1.08
C VAL A 114 -5.74 8.41 0.26
N ILE A 115 -5.93 7.09 0.22
CA ILE A 115 -5.84 6.25 1.41
C ILE A 115 -4.79 5.16 1.23
N LEU A 116 -3.87 5.02 2.18
CA LEU A 116 -2.99 3.86 2.30
C LEU A 116 -3.55 2.93 3.38
N ILE A 117 -3.87 1.72 2.96
CA ILE A 117 -4.32 0.61 3.78
C ILE A 117 -3.17 -0.39 3.86
N GLY A 118 -2.38 -0.37 4.95
CA GLY A 118 -1.13 -1.12 5.13
C GLY A 118 -1.00 -2.47 4.41
N GLU A 119 -1.11 -3.58 5.12
CA GLU A 119 -1.13 -4.93 4.53
C GLU A 119 -2.54 -5.51 4.58
N ILE A 120 -3.03 -6.02 3.45
CA ILE A 120 -4.31 -6.72 3.38
C ILE A 120 -4.08 -8.18 3.78
N LEU A 121 -4.61 -8.55 4.96
CA LEU A 121 -4.46 -9.88 5.54
C LEU A 121 -5.74 -10.72 5.48
N ASP A 122 -6.88 -10.10 5.25
CA ASP A 122 -8.20 -10.71 5.30
C ASP A 122 -9.20 -10.11 4.30
N ALA A 123 -10.35 -10.76 4.19
CA ALA A 123 -11.44 -10.38 3.29
C ALA A 123 -12.00 -8.99 3.62
N GLU A 124 -12.18 -8.68 4.90
CA GLU A 124 -12.81 -7.43 5.33
C GLU A 124 -11.95 -6.22 4.95
N THR A 125 -10.62 -6.33 5.10
CA THR A 125 -9.69 -5.29 4.70
C THR A 125 -9.66 -5.13 3.17
N MET A 126 -9.76 -6.25 2.44
CA MET A 126 -9.83 -6.24 0.97
C MET A 126 -11.13 -5.60 0.45
N GLU A 127 -12.27 -5.93 1.07
CA GLU A 127 -13.57 -5.32 0.76
C GLU A 127 -13.53 -3.81 0.98
N ALA A 128 -12.95 -3.37 2.11
CA ALA A 128 -12.78 -1.96 2.38
C ALA A 128 -11.92 -1.28 1.30
N ALA A 129 -10.79 -1.87 0.91
CA ALA A 129 -9.92 -1.32 -0.13
C ALA A 129 -10.62 -1.17 -1.48
N ILE A 130 -11.43 -2.17 -1.87
CA ILE A 130 -12.27 -2.11 -3.08
C ILE A 130 -13.32 -1.00 -2.95
N ALA A 131 -14.01 -0.92 -1.80
CA ALA A 131 -15.04 0.08 -1.57
C ALA A 131 -14.48 1.51 -1.60
N PHE A 132 -13.27 1.76 -1.07
CA PHE A 132 -12.61 3.06 -1.17
C PHE A 132 -12.35 3.44 -2.63
N ALA A 133 -11.85 2.49 -3.43
CA ALA A 133 -11.61 2.71 -4.85
C ALA A 133 -12.91 3.01 -5.62
N GLU A 134 -13.98 2.26 -5.33
CA GLU A 134 -15.30 2.43 -5.95
C GLU A 134 -15.95 3.78 -5.60
N THR A 135 -15.80 4.22 -4.36
CA THR A 135 -16.35 5.49 -3.87
C THR A 135 -15.54 6.72 -4.31
N GLY A 136 -14.54 6.53 -5.18
CA GLY A 136 -13.86 7.63 -5.86
C GLY A 136 -12.54 8.05 -5.23
N HIS A 137 -11.98 7.26 -4.31
CA HIS A 137 -10.67 7.53 -3.70
C HIS A 137 -9.57 6.77 -4.43
N LEU A 138 -8.32 7.24 -4.33
CA LEU A 138 -7.15 6.41 -4.68
C LEU A 138 -6.74 5.59 -3.46
N CYS A 139 -7.02 4.29 -3.50
CA CYS A 139 -6.64 3.35 -2.44
C CYS A 139 -5.33 2.64 -2.78
N LEU A 140 -4.35 2.73 -1.90
CA LEU A 140 -3.09 1.98 -1.98
C LEU A 140 -3.08 0.91 -0.90
N ALA A 141 -2.56 -0.27 -1.24
CA ALA A 141 -2.38 -1.33 -0.27
C ALA A 141 -1.23 -2.27 -0.64
N THR A 142 -0.82 -3.10 0.33
CA THR A 142 0.15 -4.18 0.08
C THR A 142 -0.43 -5.56 0.27
N LEU A 143 0.08 -6.52 -0.52
CA LEU A 143 -0.15 -7.94 -0.34
C LEU A 143 1.15 -8.73 -0.47
N HIS A 144 1.18 -9.91 0.14
CA HIS A 144 2.21 -10.91 -0.12
C HIS A 144 1.80 -11.80 -1.30
N SER A 145 2.35 -11.45 -2.47
CA SER A 145 2.25 -12.18 -3.74
C SER A 145 3.52 -11.93 -4.57
N ASN A 146 3.81 -12.79 -5.56
CA ASN A 146 5.05 -12.69 -6.35
C ASN A 146 4.88 -11.93 -7.68
N ASN A 147 3.68 -11.94 -8.26
CA ASN A 147 3.36 -11.39 -9.57
C ASN A 147 1.86 -11.02 -9.63
N ALA A 148 1.44 -10.39 -10.73
CA ALA A 148 0.10 -9.85 -10.86
C ALA A 148 -1.00 -10.94 -10.89
N ASP A 149 -0.78 -12.05 -11.60
CA ASP A 149 -1.69 -13.20 -11.66
C ASP A 149 -1.93 -13.83 -10.28
N GLN A 150 -0.86 -14.15 -9.54
CA GLN A 150 -1.00 -14.69 -8.18
C GLN A 150 -1.62 -13.68 -7.22
N THR A 151 -1.53 -12.38 -7.50
CA THR A 151 -2.20 -11.36 -6.69
C THR A 151 -3.71 -11.48 -6.79
N ILE A 152 -4.24 -11.70 -8.00
CA ILE A 152 -5.68 -11.90 -8.19
C ILE A 152 -6.14 -13.20 -7.49
N GLU A 153 -5.41 -14.31 -7.67
CA GLU A 153 -5.70 -15.57 -6.98
C GLU A 153 -5.67 -15.42 -5.46
N ARG A 154 -4.66 -14.71 -4.93
CA ARG A 154 -4.53 -14.42 -3.49
C ARG A 154 -5.73 -13.65 -2.96
N ILE A 155 -6.22 -12.67 -3.71
CA ILE A 155 -7.42 -11.92 -3.33
C ILE A 155 -8.63 -12.85 -3.28
N LEU A 156 -8.86 -13.68 -4.30
CA LEU A 156 -9.98 -14.62 -4.32
C LEU A 156 -9.96 -15.60 -3.15
N ASN A 157 -8.78 -16.01 -2.70
CA ASN A 157 -8.62 -16.90 -1.55
C ASN A 157 -9.06 -16.29 -0.21
N PHE A 158 -9.27 -14.97 -0.13
CA PHE A 158 -9.91 -14.37 1.05
C PHE A 158 -11.42 -14.62 1.09
N PHE A 159 -12.04 -14.89 -0.06
CA PHE A 159 -13.49 -14.93 -0.21
C PHE A 159 -14.00 -16.35 -0.46
N PRO A 160 -15.24 -16.66 -0.03
CA PRO A 160 -15.91 -17.90 -0.43
C PRO A 160 -16.13 -17.90 -1.95
N GLU A 161 -16.11 -19.09 -2.56
CA GLU A 161 -16.26 -19.29 -4.01
C GLU A 161 -17.51 -18.61 -4.58
N SER A 162 -18.61 -18.60 -3.83
CA SER A 162 -19.86 -17.92 -4.19
C SER A 162 -19.72 -16.42 -4.43
N ALA A 163 -18.69 -15.77 -3.87
CA ALA A 163 -18.42 -14.35 -4.00
C ALA A 163 -17.39 -14.03 -5.10
N HIS A 164 -16.68 -15.01 -5.65
CA HIS A 164 -15.55 -14.79 -6.57
C HIS A 164 -15.92 -13.96 -7.80
N ASN A 165 -17.07 -14.24 -8.43
CA ASN A 165 -17.52 -13.48 -9.60
C ASN A 165 -17.74 -12.00 -9.28
N ASN A 166 -18.29 -11.69 -8.09
CA ASN A 166 -18.51 -10.31 -7.67
C ASN A 166 -17.18 -9.60 -7.38
N VAL A 167 -16.25 -10.29 -6.71
CA VAL A 167 -14.91 -9.76 -6.42
C VAL A 167 -14.16 -9.47 -7.73
N LEU A 168 -14.18 -10.40 -8.69
CA LEU A 168 -13.55 -10.20 -10.00
C LEU A 168 -14.16 -9.02 -10.76
N MET A 169 -15.49 -8.88 -10.76
CA MET A 169 -16.16 -7.73 -11.36
C MET A 169 -15.72 -6.41 -10.72
N ASN A 170 -15.71 -6.36 -9.37
CA ASN A 170 -15.29 -5.17 -8.65
C ASN A 170 -13.82 -4.83 -8.89
N LEU A 171 -12.95 -5.83 -8.96
CA LEU A 171 -11.54 -5.62 -9.33
C LEU A 171 -11.41 -5.12 -10.76
N ALA A 172 -12.13 -5.68 -11.73
CA ALA A 172 -12.08 -5.23 -13.12
C ALA A 172 -12.45 -3.74 -13.27
N LEU A 173 -13.44 -3.29 -12.48
CA LEU A 173 -13.89 -1.89 -12.49
C LEU A 173 -12.97 -0.93 -11.73
N ASN A 174 -12.37 -1.38 -10.62
CA ASN A 174 -11.71 -0.48 -9.67
C ASN A 174 -10.19 -0.62 -9.63
N LEU A 175 -9.61 -1.75 -10.05
CA LEU A 175 -8.16 -1.95 -10.05
C LEU A 175 -7.51 -0.98 -11.02
N ARG A 176 -6.49 -0.27 -10.55
CA ARG A 176 -5.69 0.65 -11.37
C ARG A 176 -4.38 0.01 -11.79
N ALA A 177 -3.67 -0.59 -10.83
CA ALA A 177 -2.39 -1.23 -11.10
C ALA A 177 -2.04 -2.30 -10.05
N VAL A 178 -1.25 -3.29 -10.47
CA VAL A 178 -0.51 -4.19 -9.59
C VAL A 178 0.97 -4.03 -9.87
N ILE A 179 1.74 -3.71 -8.83
CA ILE A 179 3.19 -3.49 -8.88
C ILE A 179 3.86 -4.60 -8.07
N SER A 180 4.38 -5.61 -8.75
CA SER A 180 5.04 -6.75 -8.12
C SER A 180 6.54 -6.49 -8.00
N GLN A 181 7.07 -6.50 -6.78
CA GLN A 181 8.44 -6.09 -6.50
C GLN A 181 9.26 -7.18 -5.80
N ARG A 182 10.49 -7.35 -6.26
CA ARG A 182 11.55 -8.14 -5.60
C ARG A 182 12.86 -7.37 -5.57
N LEU A 183 13.74 -7.68 -4.62
CA LEU A 183 15.10 -7.12 -4.59
C LEU A 183 16.09 -8.14 -5.15
N VAL A 184 16.81 -7.76 -6.20
CA VAL A 184 17.86 -8.58 -6.82
C VAL A 184 19.24 -7.96 -6.56
N LYS A 185 20.27 -8.80 -6.47
CA LYS A 185 21.66 -8.32 -6.31
C LYS A 185 22.18 -7.86 -7.68
N GLY A 186 22.58 -6.59 -7.77
CA GLY A 186 23.23 -6.03 -8.93
C GLY A 186 24.71 -6.44 -9.04
N LEU A 187 25.32 -6.11 -10.18
CA LEU A 187 26.75 -6.35 -10.44
C LEU A 187 27.66 -5.58 -9.48
N ASP A 188 27.19 -4.45 -8.96
CA ASP A 188 27.85 -3.62 -7.93
C ASP A 188 27.71 -4.20 -6.51
N GLY A 189 27.09 -5.37 -6.36
CA GLY A 189 26.82 -6.02 -5.08
C GLY A 189 25.67 -5.41 -4.28
N ARG A 190 25.09 -4.29 -4.73
CA ARG A 190 23.94 -3.63 -4.08
C ARG A 190 22.64 -4.30 -4.51
N ARG A 191 21.61 -4.21 -3.67
CA ARG A 191 20.26 -4.68 -4.05
C ARG A 191 19.54 -3.60 -4.84
N ARG A 192 18.83 -4.00 -5.90
CA ARG A 192 17.98 -3.13 -6.72
C ARG A 192 16.59 -3.74 -6.88
N PRO A 193 15.53 -2.92 -7.01
CA PRO A 193 14.21 -3.44 -7.30
C PRO A 193 14.16 -4.00 -8.72
N ALA A 194 13.60 -5.20 -8.85
CA ALA A 194 13.08 -5.71 -10.11
C ALA A 194 11.56 -5.73 -9.98
N THR A 195 10.89 -5.05 -10.90
CA THR A 195 9.46 -4.76 -10.83
C THR A 195 8.72 -5.27 -12.06
N GLU A 196 7.58 -5.90 -11.84
CA GLU A 196 6.54 -6.12 -12.83
C GLU A 196 5.42 -5.12 -12.56
N VAL A 197 4.89 -4.50 -13.62
CA VAL A 197 3.81 -3.51 -13.50
C VAL A 197 2.68 -3.91 -14.43
N LEU A 198 1.57 -4.35 -13.87
CA LEU A 198 0.31 -4.54 -14.56
C LEU A 198 -0.51 -3.26 -14.43
N LEU A 199 -0.93 -2.69 -15.56
CA LEU A 199 -1.87 -1.57 -15.62
C LEU A 199 -3.22 -2.09 -16.09
N ASN A 200 -4.30 -1.67 -15.44
CA ASN A 200 -5.63 -1.96 -15.93
C ASN A 200 -5.94 -1.07 -17.15
N THR A 201 -6.14 -1.68 -18.30
CA THR A 201 -6.49 -1.04 -19.58
C THR A 201 -7.91 -1.43 -19.99
N PRO A 202 -8.61 -0.62 -20.82
CA PRO A 202 -9.93 -0.97 -21.35
C PRO A 202 -9.98 -2.30 -22.11
#